data_AF-A0A8U8ATN1-F1
#
_entry.id   AF-A0A8U8ATN1-F1
#
_cell.length_a   1.000
_cell.length_b   1.000
_cell.length_c   1.000
_cell.angle_alpha   90.00
_cell.angle_beta   90.00
_cell.angle_gamma   90.00
#
_symmetry.space_group_name_H-M   'P 1'
#
loop_
_entity.id
_entity.type
_entity.pdbx_description
1 polymer ?
#
loop_
_entity_poly.entity_id
_entity_poly.type
_entity_poly.pdbx_seq_one_letter_code
_entity_poly.pdbx_strand_id
1 'polypeptide(L)'
;SQHGVALELKREKILPVVANALTAPAEVWDGEREAGDPCIPHCRGVQGWAQKGACQGFASSELWSLVWHCVAVVLHVGTTSAVLEGDPPPGAGHPTAEPDWNLLSPQGTLLFLSLALSIFTRESHQCLPQLTQSRGVLMVTLKRLLSPGFLAYPEVVPDVVIQVCQLLSFPFALDVDKDTLALIMEAVRETQIPAQLLQVCAHHLPFSFTELPMGLLCQFVVSDIQVIDQVVREAAASEHIVAFLKSVLSSDNVILTSDLLSLLTHVARACSEHLPFLQRILRDSDVADQPLTYLLSHKQHLIRARTCNLLGNLLRHSFSPALQSQPGWLERLLECLSDPASSVRRAATFAVGNAACHASCPAGTLGRAVPALTRLLSDSRAQTCYNAALALSNLGQRGEELRDLLIQNGAPDRLLQVTCQDPRTAVREGALEALRALSQHPGIQQVRHGALGSSGGPDGVVGTRPAVAAYRR
;
A
#
# COMPACT_ATOMS: atom_id res chain seq x y z
N SER A 1 40.99 27.46 5.43
CA SER A 1 41.91 26.29 5.46
C SER A 1 42.00 25.60 6.82
N GLN A 2 41.59 26.19 7.95
CA GLN A 2 41.68 25.52 9.28
C GLN A 2 40.62 24.42 9.54
N HIS A 3 39.45 24.48 8.89
CA HIS A 3 38.42 23.44 9.02
C HIS A 3 38.74 22.16 8.22
N GLY A 4 39.44 22.28 7.09
CA GLY A 4 39.91 21.13 6.30
C GLY A 4 41.02 20.35 7.00
N VAL A 5 41.97 21.06 7.62
CA VAL A 5 43.07 20.46 8.38
C VAL A 5 42.58 19.75 9.66
N ALA A 6 41.56 20.30 10.33
CA ALA A 6 40.93 19.65 11.48
C ALA A 6 40.10 18.40 11.08
N LEU A 7 39.53 18.38 9.87
CA LEU A 7 38.88 17.20 9.31
C LEU A 7 39.91 16.13 8.92
N GLU A 8 41.03 16.51 8.29
CA GLU A 8 42.13 15.61 7.91
C GLU A 8 42.81 14.98 9.14
N LEU A 9 43.12 15.76 10.19
CA LEU A 9 43.68 15.23 11.45
C LEU A 9 42.71 14.32 12.22
N LYS A 10 41.40 14.48 12.02
CA LYS A 10 40.37 13.58 12.57
C LYS A 10 40.19 12.34 11.70
N ARG A 11 40.27 12.48 10.37
CA ARG A 11 40.28 11.43 9.35
C ARG A 11 41.46 10.47 9.55
N GLU A 12 42.66 11.00 9.79
CA GLU A 12 43.90 10.25 10.06
C GLU A 12 43.85 9.44 11.36
N LYS A 13 43.06 9.87 12.35
CA LYS A 13 42.84 9.12 13.60
C LYS A 13 41.73 8.08 13.50
N ILE A 14 40.74 8.30 12.65
CA ILE A 14 39.60 7.38 12.42
C ILE A 14 39.97 6.28 11.43
N LEU A 15 40.80 6.57 10.41
CA LEU A 15 41.26 5.60 9.41
C LEU A 15 41.84 4.32 10.02
N PRO A 16 42.85 4.38 10.93
CA PRO A 16 43.41 3.18 11.52
C PRO A 16 42.42 2.52 12.49
N VAL A 17 41.50 3.27 13.09
CA VAL A 17 40.52 2.79 14.08
C VAL A 17 39.38 2.01 13.40
N VAL A 18 38.92 2.46 12.23
CA VAL A 18 37.90 1.77 11.42
C VAL A 18 38.53 0.65 10.58
N ALA A 19 39.74 0.87 10.02
CA ALA A 19 40.48 -0.17 9.32
C ALA A 19 40.86 -1.31 10.28
N ASN A 20 41.44 -1.02 11.46
CA ASN A 20 41.78 -2.07 12.44
C ASN A 20 40.55 -2.78 12.99
N ALA A 21 39.38 -2.12 13.10
CA ALA A 21 38.14 -2.77 13.52
C ALA A 21 37.61 -3.76 12.46
N LEU A 22 37.76 -3.44 11.17
CA LEU A 22 37.29 -4.27 10.05
C LEU A 22 38.34 -5.29 9.56
N THR A 23 39.61 -5.17 9.99
CA THR A 23 40.72 -6.07 9.59
C THR A 23 41.34 -6.85 10.75
N ALA A 24 40.81 -6.74 11.98
CA ALA A 24 41.28 -7.56 13.09
C ALA A 24 40.76 -9.01 12.91
N PRO A 25 41.63 -10.04 12.95
CA PRO A 25 41.18 -11.42 12.89
C PRO A 25 40.30 -11.73 14.11
N ALA A 26 39.11 -12.31 13.91
CA ALA A 26 38.38 -12.91 15.02
C ALA A 26 39.23 -14.05 15.60
N GLU A 27 39.45 -14.01 16.90
CA GLU A 27 39.99 -15.16 17.61
C GLU A 27 39.00 -16.32 17.47
N VAL A 28 39.54 -17.51 17.17
CA VAL A 28 38.80 -18.74 16.87
C VAL A 28 37.74 -19.00 17.95
N TRP A 29 36.51 -19.24 17.51
CA TRP A 29 35.38 -19.62 18.36
C TRP A 29 35.63 -21.00 18.97
N ASP A 30 36.16 -21.04 20.19
CA ASP A 30 36.18 -22.22 21.05
C ASP A 30 35.23 -22.00 22.22
N GLY A 31 33.92 -22.18 21.96
CA GLY A 31 32.81 -22.59 22.85
C GLY A 31 32.60 -22.06 24.28
N GLU A 32 33.61 -21.50 24.94
CA GLU A 32 33.63 -21.20 26.38
C GLU A 32 34.53 -19.98 26.66
N ARG A 33 34.17 -18.79 26.17
CA ARG A 33 34.58 -17.51 26.78
C ARG A 33 33.86 -16.31 26.17
N GLU A 34 33.36 -15.43 27.04
CA GLU A 34 33.00 -14.06 26.71
C GLU A 34 34.26 -13.29 26.24
N ALA A 35 34.62 -13.42 24.97
CA ALA A 35 35.62 -12.58 24.32
C ALA A 35 34.89 -11.47 23.54
N GLY A 36 35.10 -10.22 23.95
CA GLY A 36 34.42 -9.06 23.40
C GLY A 36 34.70 -8.89 21.91
N ASP A 37 33.64 -8.72 21.13
CA ASP A 37 33.69 -8.47 19.69
C ASP A 37 34.47 -7.17 19.38
N PRO A 38 35.57 -7.25 18.61
CA PRO A 38 36.50 -6.14 18.39
C PRO A 38 35.86 -4.93 17.69
N CYS A 39 34.72 -5.11 17.01
CA CYS A 39 33.96 -4.01 16.39
C CYS A 39 33.12 -3.20 17.39
N ILE A 40 32.73 -3.79 18.54
CA ILE A 40 31.78 -3.17 19.48
C ILE A 40 32.28 -1.87 20.12
N PRO A 41 33.51 -1.77 20.65
CA PRO A 41 34.03 -0.51 21.22
C PRO A 41 34.14 0.60 20.17
N HIS A 42 34.43 0.22 18.93
CA HIS A 42 34.70 1.10 17.80
C HIS A 42 33.41 1.69 17.23
N CYS A 43 32.38 0.86 16.97
CA CYS A 43 31.05 1.35 16.61
C CYS A 43 30.44 2.23 17.71
N ARG A 44 30.62 1.90 19.00
CA ARG A 44 30.21 2.78 20.11
C ARG A 44 30.98 4.10 20.13
N GLY A 45 32.27 4.07 19.80
CA GLY A 45 33.10 5.27 19.66
C GLY A 45 32.62 6.20 18.54
N VAL A 46 32.29 5.63 17.38
CA VAL A 46 31.73 6.38 16.22
C VAL A 46 30.30 6.84 16.50
N GLN A 47 29.48 6.06 17.20
CA GLN A 47 28.12 6.45 17.60
C GLN A 47 28.14 7.59 18.64
N GLY A 48 29.06 7.54 19.60
CA GLY A 48 29.33 8.64 20.54
C GLY A 48 29.91 9.89 19.86
N TRP A 49 30.65 9.72 18.77
CA TRP A 49 31.13 10.80 17.90
C TRP A 49 30.01 11.43 17.08
N ALA A 50 29.14 10.60 16.49
CA ALA A 50 27.98 11.05 15.75
C ALA A 50 27.07 11.87 16.67
N GLN A 51 26.84 11.41 17.91
CA GLN A 51 26.07 12.13 18.93
C GLN A 51 26.60 13.53 19.25
N LYS A 52 27.91 13.77 19.15
CA LYS A 52 28.56 15.06 19.50
C LYS A 52 28.54 16.13 18.40
N GLY A 53 27.79 15.94 17.32
CA GLY A 53 27.53 16.99 16.32
C GLY A 53 28.64 17.22 15.29
N ALA A 54 29.59 16.28 15.16
CA ALA A 54 30.73 16.38 14.24
C ALA A 54 30.48 15.70 12.86
N CYS A 55 29.23 15.46 12.47
CA CYS A 55 28.89 14.66 11.27
C CYS A 55 28.78 15.44 9.96
N GLN A 56 28.92 16.77 9.94
CA GLN A 56 28.66 17.52 8.70
C GLN A 56 29.65 17.15 7.58
N GLY A 57 29.13 16.60 6.48
CA GLY A 57 29.86 16.14 5.30
C GLY A 57 30.35 14.70 5.37
N PHE A 58 30.03 13.93 6.43
CA PHE A 58 30.51 12.55 6.55
C PHE A 58 29.87 11.62 5.52
N ALA A 59 28.57 11.77 5.25
CA ALA A 59 27.85 11.00 4.24
C ALA A 59 28.41 11.19 2.82
N SER A 60 29.06 12.33 2.55
CA SER A 60 29.74 12.63 1.29
C SER A 60 31.22 12.22 1.26
N SER A 61 31.75 11.68 2.36
CA SER A 61 33.18 11.36 2.49
C SER A 61 33.54 10.01 1.86
N GLU A 62 34.77 9.88 1.34
CA GLU A 62 35.29 8.58 0.86
C GLU A 62 35.36 7.55 1.99
N LEU A 63 35.44 7.99 3.25
CA LEU A 63 35.40 7.10 4.40
C LEU A 63 34.06 6.38 4.50
N TRP A 64 32.96 7.11 4.35
CA TRP A 64 31.62 6.52 4.37
C TRP A 64 31.45 5.49 3.25
N SER A 65 31.89 5.85 2.04
CA SER A 65 31.92 4.92 0.91
C SER A 65 32.76 3.69 1.23
N LEU A 66 33.98 3.85 1.77
CA LEU A 66 34.88 2.73 2.09
C LEU A 66 34.23 1.76 3.10
N VAL A 67 33.58 2.27 4.15
CA VAL A 67 32.91 1.42 5.15
C VAL A 67 31.82 0.56 4.51
N TRP A 68 30.98 1.14 3.64
CA TRP A 68 29.99 0.34 2.90
C TRP A 68 30.63 -0.74 2.03
N HIS A 69 31.73 -0.42 1.35
CA HIS A 69 32.43 -1.39 0.51
C HIS A 69 33.06 -2.52 1.34
N CYS A 70 33.67 -2.22 2.49
CA CYS A 70 34.20 -3.24 3.40
C CYS A 70 33.09 -4.19 3.87
N VAL A 71 31.96 -3.64 4.33
CA VAL A 71 30.80 -4.46 4.75
C VAL A 71 30.26 -5.27 3.58
N ALA A 72 30.14 -4.69 2.38
CA ALA A 72 29.68 -5.38 1.19
C ALA A 72 30.60 -6.56 0.81
N VAL A 73 31.92 -6.40 0.92
CA VAL A 73 32.90 -7.45 0.66
C VAL A 73 32.75 -8.60 1.66
N VAL A 74 32.63 -8.30 2.96
CA VAL A 74 32.45 -9.32 4.01
C VAL A 74 31.13 -10.07 3.87
N LEU A 75 30.07 -9.39 3.43
CA LEU A 75 28.78 -10.02 3.14
C LEU A 75 28.75 -10.77 1.79
N HIS A 76 29.86 -10.81 1.06
CA HIS A 76 29.99 -11.38 -0.28
C HIS A 76 28.95 -10.83 -1.27
N VAL A 77 28.76 -9.51 -1.27
CA VAL A 77 27.88 -8.81 -2.20
C VAL A 77 28.46 -8.92 -3.62
N GLY A 78 27.79 -9.70 -4.49
CA GLY A 78 28.12 -9.78 -5.93
C GLY A 78 28.81 -11.06 -6.42
N THR A 79 29.11 -12.04 -5.56
CA THR A 79 29.73 -13.32 -5.98
C THR A 79 28.77 -14.30 -6.67
N THR A 80 27.48 -13.97 -6.79
CA THR A 80 26.46 -14.86 -7.38
C THR A 80 26.37 -14.81 -8.92
N SER A 81 27.25 -14.09 -9.63
CA SER A 81 27.13 -13.88 -11.09
C SER A 81 28.41 -14.11 -11.90
N ALA A 82 29.30 -15.01 -11.46
CA ALA A 82 30.40 -15.49 -12.30
C ALA A 82 30.23 -16.98 -12.63
N VAL A 83 29.17 -17.30 -13.37
CA VAL A 83 29.15 -18.55 -14.16
C VAL A 83 29.96 -18.25 -15.41
N LEU A 84 31.17 -18.81 -15.48
CA LEU A 84 31.97 -18.82 -16.71
C LEU A 84 31.18 -19.59 -17.78
N GLU A 85 31.11 -19.05 -19.01
CA GLU A 85 30.49 -19.74 -20.14
C GLU A 85 31.09 -21.16 -20.29
N GLY A 86 30.29 -22.18 -19.97
CA GLY A 86 30.70 -23.57 -20.03
C GLY A 86 29.98 -24.49 -19.04
N ASP A 87 29.44 -23.97 -17.94
CA ASP A 87 28.75 -24.80 -16.94
C ASP A 87 27.24 -24.96 -17.23
N PRO A 88 26.66 -26.14 -16.93
CA PRO A 88 25.24 -26.42 -17.17
C PRO A 88 24.34 -25.50 -16.33
N PRO A 89 23.07 -25.31 -16.73
CA PRO A 89 22.16 -24.40 -16.04
C PRO A 89 22.06 -24.75 -14.56
N PRO A 90 22.05 -23.75 -13.65
CA PRO A 90 22.10 -24.00 -12.22
C PRO A 90 20.85 -24.76 -11.78
N GLY A 91 21.04 -25.98 -11.31
CA GLY A 91 20.02 -26.73 -10.58
C GLY A 91 19.68 -26.01 -9.27
N ALA A 92 18.44 -26.22 -8.80
CA ALA A 92 17.98 -25.69 -7.52
C ALA A 92 18.93 -26.11 -6.39
N GLY A 93 19.72 -25.18 -5.84
CA GLY A 93 20.51 -25.43 -4.63
C GLY A 93 21.97 -24.99 -4.59
N HIS A 94 22.47 -24.11 -5.47
CA HIS A 94 23.79 -23.52 -5.21
C HIS A 94 23.74 -22.66 -3.93
N PRO A 95 24.56 -22.96 -2.89
CA PRO A 95 24.56 -22.18 -1.67
C PRO A 95 25.04 -20.76 -2.02
N THR A 96 24.23 -19.76 -1.72
CA THR A 96 24.70 -18.37 -1.69
C THR A 96 25.90 -18.32 -0.74
N ALA A 97 27.07 -17.88 -1.23
CA ALA A 97 28.29 -17.79 -0.42
C ALA A 97 27.97 -17.21 0.96
N GLU A 98 28.24 -17.92 2.04
CA GLU A 98 27.91 -17.44 3.38
C GLU A 98 28.74 -16.20 3.72
N PRO A 99 28.21 -15.22 4.49
CA PRO A 99 29.00 -14.11 4.98
C PRO A 99 30.23 -14.61 5.75
N ASP A 100 31.36 -13.89 5.66
CA ASP A 100 32.51 -14.23 6.50
C ASP A 100 32.30 -13.73 7.93
N TRP A 101 31.67 -14.57 8.74
CA TRP A 101 31.34 -14.28 10.14
C TRP A 101 32.58 -14.09 11.03
N ASN A 102 33.77 -14.50 10.57
CA ASN A 102 35.01 -14.22 11.27
C ASN A 102 35.45 -12.75 11.12
N LEU A 103 34.90 -12.03 10.15
CA LEU A 103 35.24 -10.63 9.89
C LEU A 103 34.14 -9.66 10.32
N LEU A 104 32.87 -10.07 10.25
CA LEU A 104 31.75 -9.26 10.70
C LEU A 104 30.71 -10.13 11.41
N SER A 105 30.62 -10.00 12.72
CA SER A 105 29.62 -10.70 13.52
C SER A 105 28.20 -10.20 13.18
N PRO A 106 27.15 -11.00 13.46
CA PRO A 106 25.77 -10.54 13.34
C PRO A 106 25.48 -9.28 14.19
N GLN A 107 26.09 -9.20 15.38
CA GLN A 107 25.98 -8.02 16.25
C GLN A 107 26.73 -6.80 15.71
N GLY A 108 27.90 -7.01 15.10
CA GLY A 108 28.68 -5.99 14.39
C GLY A 108 27.90 -5.42 13.21
N THR A 109 27.19 -6.29 12.47
CA THR A 109 26.26 -5.88 11.40
C THR A 109 25.17 -4.95 11.93
N LEU A 110 24.57 -5.30 13.08
CA LEU A 110 23.52 -4.47 13.69
C LEU A 110 24.07 -3.11 14.16
N LEU A 111 25.27 -3.07 14.74
CA LEU A 111 25.92 -1.83 15.14
C LEU A 111 26.26 -0.95 13.93
N PHE A 112 26.71 -1.55 12.84
CA PHE A 112 26.94 -0.85 11.59
C PHE A 112 25.65 -0.23 11.03
N LEU A 113 24.56 -0.99 10.98
CA LEU A 113 23.25 -0.46 10.55
C LEU A 113 22.76 0.66 11.49
N SER A 114 23.03 0.56 12.79
CA SER A 114 22.65 1.58 13.77
C SER A 114 23.43 2.88 13.54
N LEU A 115 24.71 2.77 13.18
CA LEU A 115 25.53 3.89 12.75
C LEU A 115 24.97 4.49 11.44
N ALA A 116 24.64 3.66 10.46
CA ALA A 116 24.07 4.10 9.20
C ALA A 116 22.77 4.87 9.39
N LEU A 117 21.86 4.36 10.22
CA LEU A 117 20.63 5.05 10.60
C LEU A 117 20.90 6.41 11.25
N SER A 118 21.89 6.48 12.14
CA SER A 118 22.28 7.74 12.79
C SER A 118 22.75 8.79 11.78
N ILE A 119 23.53 8.35 10.77
CA ILE A 119 24.03 9.22 9.71
C ILE A 119 22.88 9.64 8.78
N PHE A 120 22.03 8.71 8.34
CA PHE A 120 20.85 9.00 7.52
C PHE A 120 19.90 9.98 8.20
N THR A 121 19.73 9.88 9.53
CA THR A 121 18.89 10.80 10.31
C THR A 121 19.46 12.22 10.34
N ARG A 122 20.79 12.37 10.32
CA ARG A 122 21.47 13.68 10.41
C ARG A 122 21.72 14.33 9.06
N GLU A 123 22.04 13.53 8.05
CA GLU A 123 22.48 13.98 6.72
C GLU A 123 21.61 13.38 5.61
N SER A 124 20.30 13.27 5.86
CA SER A 124 19.36 12.58 4.97
C SER A 124 19.48 12.99 3.50
N HIS A 125 19.53 14.29 3.20
CA HIS A 125 19.66 14.80 1.84
C HIS A 125 20.96 14.39 1.13
N GLN A 126 22.05 14.12 1.88
CA GLN A 126 23.32 13.64 1.31
C GLN A 126 23.34 12.11 1.16
N CYS A 127 22.58 11.39 1.98
CA CYS A 127 22.48 9.94 1.94
C CYS A 127 21.50 9.44 0.86
N LEU A 128 20.38 10.14 0.65
CA LEU A 128 19.32 9.73 -0.28
C LEU A 128 19.81 9.45 -1.71
N PRO A 129 20.69 10.26 -2.34
CA PRO A 129 21.21 9.96 -3.67
C PRO A 129 21.91 8.60 -3.77
N GLN A 130 22.43 8.06 -2.67
CA GLN A 130 23.11 6.76 -2.64
C GLN A 130 22.13 5.58 -2.84
N LEU A 131 20.82 5.80 -2.66
CA LEU A 131 19.77 4.81 -2.93
C LEU A 131 19.29 4.83 -4.39
N THR A 132 19.71 5.80 -5.20
CA THR A 132 19.24 5.92 -6.60
C THR A 132 19.87 4.90 -7.55
N GLN A 133 20.96 4.26 -7.14
CA GLN A 133 21.72 3.33 -7.97
C GLN A 133 21.41 1.88 -7.58
N SER A 134 20.78 1.13 -8.49
CA SER A 134 20.46 -0.30 -8.26
C SER A 134 21.68 -1.17 -8.00
N ARG A 135 22.81 -0.84 -8.65
CA ARG A 135 24.12 -1.47 -8.46
C ARG A 135 25.01 -0.74 -7.47
N GLY A 136 24.50 0.32 -6.82
CA GLY A 136 25.23 1.06 -5.80
C GLY A 136 25.48 0.18 -4.57
N VAL A 137 26.65 0.32 -3.95
CA VAL A 137 27.08 -0.52 -2.81
C VAL A 137 26.03 -0.58 -1.70
N LEU A 138 25.39 0.56 -1.38
CA LEU A 138 24.34 0.64 -0.38
C LEU A 138 23.16 -0.26 -0.75
N MET A 139 22.57 -0.07 -1.93
CA MET A 139 21.36 -0.79 -2.36
C MET A 139 21.60 -2.30 -2.42
N VAL A 140 22.72 -2.74 -3.00
CA VAL A 140 23.03 -4.18 -3.10
C VAL A 140 23.35 -4.77 -1.72
N THR A 141 23.96 -4.00 -0.81
CA THR A 141 24.18 -4.44 0.58
C THR A 141 22.86 -4.62 1.32
N LEU A 142 21.93 -3.66 1.21
CA LEU A 142 20.60 -3.78 1.82
C LEU A 142 19.82 -4.99 1.27
N LYS A 143 19.86 -5.20 -0.05
CA LYS A 143 19.31 -6.41 -0.69
C LYS A 143 19.92 -7.68 -0.09
N ARG A 144 21.24 -7.70 0.11
CA ARG A 144 21.96 -8.86 0.63
C ARG A 144 21.55 -9.21 2.06
N LEU A 145 21.37 -8.20 2.91
CA LEU A 145 20.90 -8.36 4.29
C LEU A 145 19.47 -8.91 4.37
N LEU A 146 18.65 -8.70 3.33
CA LEU A 146 17.30 -9.28 3.21
C LEU A 146 17.29 -10.65 2.51
N SER A 147 18.44 -11.17 2.09
CA SER A 147 18.49 -12.44 1.36
C SER A 147 18.36 -13.65 2.29
N PRO A 148 17.73 -14.76 1.85
CA PRO A 148 17.56 -15.95 2.67
C PRO A 148 18.86 -16.50 3.26
N GLY A 149 19.98 -16.38 2.52
CA GLY A 149 21.29 -16.83 2.98
C GLY A 149 21.83 -16.05 4.19
N PHE A 150 21.54 -14.74 4.29
CA PHE A 150 21.89 -13.97 5.49
C PHE A 150 20.92 -14.26 6.64
N LEU A 151 19.64 -14.44 6.32
CA LEU A 151 18.57 -14.63 7.31
C LEU A 151 18.46 -16.05 7.87
N ALA A 152 19.36 -16.95 7.46
CA ALA A 152 19.49 -18.28 8.05
C ALA A 152 19.96 -18.24 9.52
N TYR A 153 20.53 -17.12 9.98
CA TYR A 153 21.08 -16.94 11.33
C TYR A 153 20.10 -16.18 12.24
N PRO A 154 19.30 -16.86 13.06
CA PRO A 154 18.07 -16.30 13.64
C PRO A 154 18.30 -15.21 14.72
N GLU A 155 19.47 -15.14 15.34
CA GLU A 155 19.68 -14.34 16.56
C GLU A 155 19.45 -12.83 16.38
N VAL A 156 19.77 -12.27 15.21
CA VAL A 156 19.66 -10.82 14.93
C VAL A 156 18.72 -10.49 13.78
N VAL A 157 18.01 -11.48 13.23
CA VAL A 157 17.18 -11.33 12.03
C VAL A 157 16.15 -10.22 12.17
N PRO A 158 15.32 -10.16 13.24
CA PRO A 158 14.33 -9.11 13.36
C PRO A 158 14.95 -7.72 13.38
N ASP A 159 15.99 -7.50 14.19
CA ASP A 159 16.60 -6.18 14.34
C ASP A 159 17.29 -5.71 13.05
N VAL A 160 18.01 -6.60 12.35
CA VAL A 160 18.62 -6.28 11.06
C VAL A 160 17.56 -5.90 10.02
N VAL A 161 16.50 -6.70 9.89
CA VAL A 161 15.42 -6.43 8.93
C VAL A 161 14.74 -5.10 9.24
N ILE A 162 14.45 -4.82 10.52
CA ILE A 162 13.85 -3.55 10.94
C ILE A 162 14.74 -2.37 10.58
N GLN A 163 16.05 -2.44 10.84
CA GLN A 163 16.96 -1.34 10.53
C GLN A 163 17.14 -1.12 9.02
N VAL A 164 17.17 -2.20 8.22
CA VAL A 164 17.15 -2.11 6.75
C VAL A 164 15.86 -1.44 6.28
N CYS A 165 14.70 -1.83 6.83
CA CYS A 165 13.43 -1.19 6.49
C CYS A 165 13.41 0.30 6.87
N GLN A 166 13.97 0.67 8.01
CA GLN A 166 14.07 2.07 8.43
C GLN A 166 14.93 2.89 7.46
N LEU A 167 16.07 2.37 7.01
CA LEU A 167 16.90 3.03 5.98
C LEU A 167 16.14 3.22 4.67
N LEU A 168 15.40 2.21 4.23
CA LEU A 168 14.57 2.26 3.02
C LEU A 168 13.30 3.11 3.17
N SER A 169 12.92 3.50 4.39
CA SER A 169 11.75 4.35 4.67
C SER A 169 12.05 5.85 4.54
N PHE A 170 13.33 6.27 4.55
CA PHE A 170 13.73 7.68 4.45
C PHE A 170 13.15 8.42 3.23
N PRO A 171 13.11 7.84 2.01
CA PRO A 171 12.55 8.50 0.84
C PRO A 171 11.08 8.90 1.00
N PHE A 172 10.32 8.20 1.85
CA PHE A 172 8.89 8.45 2.10
C PHE A 172 8.64 9.36 3.31
N ALA A 173 9.63 9.50 4.20
CA ALA A 173 9.56 10.36 5.37
C ALA A 173 9.98 11.81 5.08
N LEU A 174 10.57 12.06 3.91
CA LEU A 174 11.16 13.34 3.53
C LEU A 174 10.45 13.91 2.31
N ASP A 175 10.55 15.24 2.14
CA ASP A 175 10.07 15.93 0.94
C ASP A 175 11.10 15.76 -0.19
N VAL A 176 11.08 14.58 -0.80
CA VAL A 176 11.95 14.21 -1.92
C VAL A 176 11.28 14.58 -3.23
N ASP A 177 12.05 15.14 -4.17
CA ASP A 177 11.54 15.44 -5.50
C ASP A 177 11.13 14.15 -6.24
N LYS A 178 10.19 14.28 -7.17
CA LYS A 178 9.60 13.13 -7.88
C LYS A 178 10.61 12.35 -8.71
N ASP A 179 11.63 13.01 -9.25
CA ASP A 179 12.62 12.37 -10.12
C ASP A 179 13.57 11.51 -9.28
N THR A 180 14.07 12.04 -8.16
CA THR A 180 14.87 11.27 -7.21
C THR A 180 14.08 10.08 -6.63
N LEU A 181 12.81 10.28 -6.25
CA LEU A 181 11.98 9.19 -5.76
C LEU A 181 11.77 8.11 -6.84
N ALA A 182 11.55 8.51 -8.09
CA ALA A 182 11.41 7.57 -9.20
C ALA A 182 12.68 6.73 -9.43
N LEU A 183 13.87 7.34 -9.36
CA LEU A 183 15.15 6.63 -9.46
C LEU A 183 15.37 5.65 -8.29
N ILE A 184 14.99 6.05 -7.07
CA ILE A 184 15.05 5.14 -5.90
C ILE A 184 14.08 3.97 -6.08
N MET A 185 12.86 4.22 -6.56
CA MET A 185 11.88 3.17 -6.81
C MET A 185 12.33 2.20 -7.91
N GLU A 186 12.96 2.72 -8.96
CA GLU A 186 13.61 1.90 -9.99
C GLU A 186 14.71 1.03 -9.40
N ALA A 187 15.58 1.58 -8.57
CA ALA A 187 16.63 0.82 -7.91
C ALA A 187 16.09 -0.28 -6.97
N VAL A 188 15.06 0.02 -6.18
CA VAL A 188 14.35 -0.95 -5.31
C VAL A 188 13.73 -2.08 -6.13
N ARG A 189 13.12 -1.74 -7.27
CA ARG A 189 12.50 -2.71 -8.20
C ARG A 189 13.53 -3.60 -8.88
N GLU A 190 14.60 -3.03 -9.43
CA GLU A 190 15.68 -3.79 -10.09
C GLU A 190 16.39 -4.74 -9.13
N THR A 191 16.53 -4.34 -7.86
CA THR A 191 17.14 -5.18 -6.83
C THR A 191 16.22 -6.26 -6.28
N GLN A 192 14.94 -6.24 -6.64
CA GLN A 192 13.92 -7.19 -6.19
C GLN A 192 13.62 -7.15 -4.68
N ILE A 193 13.94 -6.04 -4.01
CA ILE A 193 13.69 -5.86 -2.58
C ILE A 193 12.21 -6.08 -2.19
N PRO A 194 11.19 -5.64 -2.97
CA PRO A 194 9.79 -5.86 -2.59
C PRO A 194 9.38 -7.33 -2.44
N ALA A 195 9.78 -8.20 -3.38
CA ALA A 195 9.52 -9.64 -3.29
C ALA A 195 10.27 -10.28 -2.11
N GLN A 196 11.55 -9.92 -1.93
CA GLN A 196 12.34 -10.41 -0.80
C GLN A 196 11.71 -9.99 0.53
N LEU A 197 11.30 -8.73 0.68
CA LEU A 197 10.69 -8.24 1.90
C LEU A 197 9.41 -9.01 2.25
N LEU A 198 8.59 -9.35 1.24
CA LEU A 198 7.41 -10.19 1.44
C LEU A 198 7.78 -11.61 1.92
N GLN A 199 8.80 -12.23 1.33
CA GLN A 199 9.31 -13.53 1.79
C GLN A 199 9.81 -13.44 3.24
N VAL A 200 10.55 -12.39 3.59
CA VAL A 200 11.07 -12.15 4.94
C VAL A 200 9.94 -12.04 5.96
N CYS A 201 8.88 -11.28 5.65
CA CYS A 201 7.69 -11.18 6.50
C CYS A 201 7.03 -12.54 6.76
N ALA A 202 6.91 -13.37 5.72
CA ALA A 202 6.21 -14.65 5.83
C ALA A 202 7.04 -15.76 6.47
N HIS A 203 8.36 -15.79 6.23
CA HIS A 203 9.21 -16.94 6.57
C HIS A 203 10.19 -16.70 7.71
N HIS A 204 10.63 -15.45 7.93
CA HIS A 204 11.79 -15.17 8.79
C HIS A 204 11.48 -14.26 9.99
N LEU A 205 10.37 -13.54 9.97
CA LEU A 205 9.99 -12.64 11.06
C LEU A 205 8.89 -13.22 11.95
N PRO A 206 8.98 -13.04 13.28
CA PRO A 206 7.82 -13.17 14.15
C PRO A 206 6.75 -12.14 13.75
N PHE A 207 5.48 -12.51 13.88
CA PHE A 207 4.34 -11.66 13.47
C PHE A 207 4.40 -10.24 14.06
N SER A 208 4.87 -10.07 15.30
CA SER A 208 5.00 -8.78 15.98
C SER A 208 5.98 -7.80 15.30
N PHE A 209 6.93 -8.29 14.50
CA PHE A 209 7.92 -7.47 13.81
C PHE A 209 7.55 -7.18 12.34
N THR A 210 6.41 -7.66 11.87
CA THR A 210 6.01 -7.52 10.45
C THR A 210 5.37 -6.17 10.11
N GLU A 211 5.00 -5.36 11.09
CA GLU A 211 4.30 -4.08 10.89
C GLU A 211 5.10 -3.10 10.02
N LEU A 212 6.36 -2.81 10.37
CA LEU A 212 7.20 -1.89 9.60
C LEU A 212 7.53 -2.43 8.19
N PRO A 213 8.00 -3.68 8.02
CA PRO A 213 8.22 -4.28 6.71
C PRO A 213 7.00 -4.24 5.78
N MET A 214 5.81 -4.59 6.30
CA MET A 214 4.57 -4.55 5.51
C MET A 214 4.11 -3.14 5.20
N GLY A 215 4.29 -2.20 6.14
CA GLY A 215 4.05 -0.77 5.89
C GLY A 215 4.95 -0.22 4.78
N LEU A 216 6.24 -0.56 4.79
CA LEU A 216 7.19 -0.19 3.74
C LEU A 216 6.83 -0.84 2.40
N LEU A 217 6.48 -2.13 2.40
CA LEU A 217 6.00 -2.82 1.19
C LEU A 217 4.77 -2.13 0.59
N CYS A 218 3.83 -1.71 1.45
CA CYS A 218 2.68 -0.92 1.02
C CYS A 218 3.11 0.42 0.41
N GLN A 219 4.10 1.12 0.98
CA GLN A 219 4.62 2.36 0.42
C GLN A 219 5.26 2.16 -0.95
N PHE A 220 6.01 1.07 -1.16
CA PHE A 220 6.56 0.72 -2.48
C PHE A 220 5.46 0.51 -3.52
N VAL A 221 4.43 -0.28 -3.18
CA VAL A 221 3.28 -0.54 -4.07
C VAL A 221 2.46 0.72 -4.36
N VAL A 222 2.34 1.62 -3.39
CA VAL A 222 1.64 2.91 -3.57
C VAL A 222 2.41 3.82 -4.53
N SER A 223 3.74 3.79 -4.46
CA SER A 223 4.63 4.72 -5.16
C SER A 223 4.93 4.30 -6.60
N ASP A 224 5.00 3.00 -6.87
CA ASP A 224 5.29 2.48 -8.21
C ASP A 224 4.41 1.28 -8.56
N ILE A 225 3.62 1.42 -9.63
CA ILE A 225 2.74 0.37 -10.14
C ILE A 225 3.51 -0.87 -10.62
N GLN A 226 4.76 -0.71 -11.06
CA GLN A 226 5.57 -1.83 -11.56
C GLN A 226 6.01 -2.79 -10.44
N VAL A 227 5.99 -2.34 -9.18
CA VAL A 227 6.26 -3.20 -8.02
C VAL A 227 5.12 -4.20 -7.78
N ILE A 228 3.90 -3.89 -8.22
CA ILE A 228 2.72 -4.74 -7.99
C ILE A 228 2.91 -6.12 -8.63
N ASP A 229 3.36 -6.18 -9.88
CA ASP A 229 3.59 -7.46 -10.58
C ASP A 229 4.58 -8.34 -9.83
N GLN A 230 5.62 -7.71 -9.27
CA GLN A 230 6.67 -8.39 -8.53
C GLN A 230 6.11 -9.00 -7.23
N VAL A 231 5.36 -8.23 -6.45
CA VAL A 231 4.76 -8.65 -5.18
C VAL A 231 3.70 -9.72 -5.42
N VAL A 232 2.84 -9.56 -6.43
CA VAL A 232 1.79 -10.52 -6.75
C VAL A 232 2.37 -11.84 -7.24
N ARG A 233 3.38 -11.80 -8.12
CA ARG A 233 4.04 -13.02 -8.62
C ARG A 233 4.65 -13.82 -7.48
N GLU A 234 5.36 -13.16 -6.58
CA GLU A 234 5.97 -13.80 -5.42
C GLU A 234 4.91 -14.39 -4.48
N ALA A 235 3.89 -13.59 -4.13
CA ALA A 235 2.81 -14.03 -3.26
C ALA A 235 2.00 -15.19 -3.84
N ALA A 236 1.72 -15.16 -5.15
CA ALA A 236 0.96 -16.21 -5.83
C ALA A 236 1.74 -17.52 -6.00
N ALA A 237 3.08 -17.47 -5.96
CA ALA A 237 3.94 -18.64 -6.10
C ALA A 237 4.09 -19.45 -4.81
N SER A 238 3.75 -18.89 -3.63
CA SER A 238 3.96 -19.53 -2.33
C SER A 238 2.68 -19.60 -1.50
N GLU A 239 2.25 -20.83 -1.22
CA GLU A 239 1.11 -21.10 -0.32
C GLU A 239 1.33 -20.54 1.09
N HIS A 240 2.57 -20.55 1.56
CA HIS A 240 2.94 -20.02 2.87
C HIS A 240 2.75 -18.51 2.95
N ILE A 241 3.11 -17.78 1.89
CA ILE A 241 2.88 -16.33 1.81
C ILE A 241 1.37 -16.04 1.77
N VAL A 242 0.60 -16.80 0.98
CA VAL A 242 -0.87 -16.65 0.97
C VAL A 242 -1.46 -16.88 2.36
N ALA A 243 -1.01 -17.91 3.08
CA ALA A 243 -1.46 -18.20 4.44
C ALA A 243 -1.08 -17.07 5.41
N PHE A 244 0.12 -16.51 5.30
CA PHE A 244 0.54 -15.34 6.06
C PHE A 244 -0.34 -14.11 5.78
N LEU A 245 -0.63 -13.79 4.52
CA LEU A 245 -1.50 -12.66 4.19
C LEU A 245 -2.92 -12.85 4.72
N LYS A 246 -3.44 -14.08 4.70
CA LYS A 246 -4.73 -14.42 5.32
C LYS A 246 -4.70 -14.25 6.84
N SER A 247 -3.65 -14.71 7.51
CA SER A 247 -3.54 -14.54 8.97
C SER A 247 -3.45 -13.07 9.38
N VAL A 248 -2.81 -12.23 8.57
CA VAL A 248 -2.83 -10.77 8.75
C VAL A 248 -4.26 -10.23 8.67
N LEU A 249 -5.04 -10.59 7.65
CA LEU A 249 -6.42 -10.10 7.50
C LEU A 249 -7.34 -10.51 8.65
N SER A 250 -7.08 -11.65 9.28
CA SER A 250 -7.83 -12.15 10.43
C SER A 250 -7.25 -11.69 11.78
N SER A 251 -6.18 -10.89 11.78
CA SER A 251 -5.51 -10.44 13.01
C SER A 251 -6.16 -9.19 13.62
N ASP A 252 -6.00 -9.03 14.93
CA ASP A 252 -6.40 -7.82 15.66
C ASP A 252 -5.41 -6.65 15.47
N ASN A 253 -4.30 -6.82 14.74
CA ASN A 253 -3.35 -5.73 14.48
C ASN A 253 -3.92 -4.78 13.41
N VAL A 254 -4.53 -3.70 13.89
CA VAL A 254 -5.19 -2.69 13.07
C VAL A 254 -4.26 -2.06 12.04
N ILE A 255 -2.98 -1.82 12.37
CA ILE A 255 -2.02 -1.13 11.49
C ILE A 255 -1.62 -2.07 10.36
N LEU A 256 -1.21 -3.28 10.71
CA LEU A 256 -0.78 -4.30 9.76
C LEU A 256 -1.93 -4.71 8.81
N THR A 257 -3.13 -4.97 9.34
CA THR A 257 -4.33 -5.26 8.54
C THR A 257 -4.69 -4.08 7.64
N SER A 258 -4.54 -2.86 8.16
CA SER A 258 -4.71 -1.66 7.36
C SER A 258 -3.81 -1.67 6.13
N ASP A 259 -2.50 -1.83 6.34
CA ASP A 259 -1.52 -1.67 5.28
C ASP A 259 -1.63 -2.77 4.25
N LEU A 260 -1.95 -3.99 4.68
CA LEU A 260 -2.32 -5.05 3.76
C LEU A 260 -3.56 -4.69 2.92
N LEU A 261 -4.64 -4.18 3.52
CA LEU A 261 -5.83 -3.78 2.76
C LEU A 261 -5.53 -2.67 1.75
N SER A 262 -4.66 -1.73 2.09
CA SER A 262 -4.20 -0.68 1.16
C SER A 262 -3.37 -1.27 0.01
N LEU A 263 -2.43 -2.16 0.32
CA LEU A 263 -1.64 -2.88 -0.69
C LEU A 263 -2.57 -3.62 -1.65
N LEU A 264 -3.49 -4.45 -1.14
CA LEU A 264 -4.44 -5.20 -1.95
C LEU A 264 -5.36 -4.28 -2.77
N THR A 265 -5.73 -3.10 -2.24
CA THR A 265 -6.51 -2.10 -2.97
C THR A 265 -5.74 -1.57 -4.18
N HIS A 266 -4.43 -1.33 -4.03
CA HIS A 266 -3.58 -0.91 -5.14
C HIS A 266 -3.43 -2.01 -6.18
N VAL A 267 -3.26 -3.27 -5.75
CA VAL A 267 -3.28 -4.43 -6.66
C VAL A 267 -4.61 -4.50 -7.43
N ALA A 268 -5.74 -4.35 -6.75
CA ALA A 268 -7.08 -4.39 -7.35
C ALA A 268 -7.32 -3.27 -8.36
N ARG A 269 -6.65 -2.13 -8.19
CA ARG A 269 -6.78 -0.94 -9.05
C ARG A 269 -5.89 -1.00 -10.29
N ALA A 270 -4.77 -1.71 -10.23
CA ALA A 270 -3.74 -1.68 -11.26
C ALA A 270 -4.19 -2.34 -12.57
N CYS A 271 -4.63 -3.60 -12.50
CA CYS A 271 -5.11 -4.35 -13.65
C CYS A 271 -6.02 -5.51 -13.23
N SER A 272 -6.81 -6.04 -14.17
CA SER A 272 -7.69 -7.18 -13.94
C SER A 272 -6.96 -8.53 -13.85
N GLU A 273 -5.70 -8.62 -14.28
CA GLU A 273 -4.93 -9.87 -14.29
C GLU A 273 -4.63 -10.39 -12.88
N HIS A 274 -4.58 -9.50 -11.88
CA HIS A 274 -4.36 -9.87 -10.48
C HIS A 274 -5.63 -10.30 -9.72
N LEU A 275 -6.80 -10.25 -10.36
CA LEU A 275 -8.06 -10.62 -9.71
C LEU A 275 -8.08 -12.06 -9.16
N PRO A 276 -7.55 -13.09 -9.85
CA PRO A 276 -7.51 -14.45 -9.31
C PRO A 276 -6.71 -14.54 -8.00
N PHE A 277 -5.59 -13.82 -7.92
CA PHE A 277 -4.78 -13.74 -6.70
C PHE A 277 -5.55 -13.06 -5.55
N LEU A 278 -6.20 -11.92 -5.82
CA LEU A 278 -7.01 -11.23 -4.81
C LEU A 278 -8.18 -12.08 -4.32
N GLN A 279 -8.85 -12.77 -5.23
CA GLN A 279 -9.92 -13.71 -4.89
C GLN A 279 -9.40 -14.86 -4.04
N ARG A 280 -8.21 -15.37 -4.33
CA ARG A 280 -7.58 -16.43 -3.53
C ARG A 280 -7.30 -16.00 -2.08
N ILE A 281 -6.86 -14.76 -1.87
CA ILE A 281 -6.61 -14.21 -0.53
C ILE A 281 -7.94 -13.98 0.22
N LEU A 282 -8.91 -13.38 -0.47
CA LEU A 282 -10.20 -13.01 0.15
C LEU A 282 -11.19 -14.16 0.27
N ARG A 283 -10.91 -15.31 -0.36
CA ARG A 283 -11.71 -16.53 -0.23
C ARG A 283 -11.11 -17.42 0.83
N ASP A 284 -11.95 -17.95 1.71
CA ASP A 284 -11.55 -19.02 2.62
C ASP A 284 -11.80 -20.40 2.00
N SER A 285 -11.01 -21.37 2.42
CA SER A 285 -11.24 -22.82 2.26
C SER A 285 -12.21 -23.36 3.32
N ASP A 286 -12.34 -22.72 4.48
CA ASP A 286 -13.28 -23.09 5.54
C ASP A 286 -14.46 -22.10 5.60
N VAL A 287 -15.69 -22.62 5.62
CA VAL A 287 -16.93 -21.84 5.49
C VAL A 287 -17.22 -21.00 6.74
N ALA A 288 -16.57 -21.30 7.87
CA ALA A 288 -16.78 -20.65 9.16
C ALA A 288 -16.25 -19.21 9.21
N ASP A 289 -15.13 -18.93 8.54
CA ASP A 289 -14.47 -17.62 8.59
C ASP A 289 -14.81 -16.81 7.33
N GLN A 290 -15.63 -15.77 7.52
CA GLN A 290 -16.08 -14.87 6.45
C GLN A 290 -15.26 -13.58 6.50
N PRO A 291 -14.06 -13.52 5.87
CA PRO A 291 -13.12 -12.43 6.07
C PRO A 291 -13.71 -11.08 5.67
N LEU A 292 -14.48 -11.01 4.59
CA LEU A 292 -15.13 -9.77 4.15
C LEU A 292 -16.20 -9.30 5.15
N THR A 293 -17.03 -10.20 5.65
CA THR A 293 -18.05 -9.90 6.65
C THR A 293 -17.41 -9.42 7.96
N TYR A 294 -16.33 -10.09 8.42
CA TYR A 294 -15.54 -9.69 9.58
C TYR A 294 -14.95 -8.28 9.39
N LEU A 295 -14.24 -8.05 8.28
CA LEU A 295 -13.56 -6.78 8.01
C LEU A 295 -14.54 -5.60 7.82
N LEU A 296 -15.68 -5.82 7.16
CA LEU A 296 -16.74 -4.82 7.03
C LEU A 296 -17.43 -4.52 8.38
N SER A 297 -17.37 -5.46 9.32
CA SER A 297 -17.90 -5.33 10.68
C SER A 297 -16.89 -4.83 11.71
N HIS A 298 -15.65 -4.60 11.29
CA HIS A 298 -14.55 -4.39 12.21
C HIS A 298 -14.79 -3.15 13.09
N LYS A 299 -14.37 -3.19 14.36
CA LYS A 299 -14.57 -2.10 15.33
C LYS A 299 -13.98 -0.78 14.85
N GLN A 300 -12.81 -0.86 14.23
CA GLN A 300 -12.10 0.31 13.69
C GLN A 300 -12.65 0.74 12.33
N HIS A 301 -13.05 2.00 12.24
CA HIS A 301 -13.59 2.58 11.00
C HIS A 301 -12.56 2.60 9.86
N LEU A 302 -11.26 2.64 10.19
CA LEU A 302 -10.19 2.62 9.19
C LEU A 302 -10.20 1.31 8.39
N ILE A 303 -10.35 0.17 9.07
CA ILE A 303 -10.45 -1.15 8.44
C ILE A 303 -11.68 -1.20 7.56
N ARG A 304 -12.87 -0.87 8.09
CA ARG A 304 -14.11 -0.83 7.30
C ARG A 304 -13.98 0.01 6.03
N ALA A 305 -13.37 1.20 6.14
CA ALA A 305 -13.14 2.08 4.99
C ALA A 305 -12.18 1.48 3.96
N ARG A 306 -11.05 0.89 4.38
CA ARG A 306 -10.09 0.24 3.48
C ARG A 306 -10.70 -1.00 2.81
N THR A 307 -11.48 -1.80 3.53
CA THR A 307 -12.21 -2.95 2.97
C THR A 307 -13.25 -2.53 1.94
N CYS A 308 -14.04 -1.49 2.22
CA CYS A 308 -14.97 -0.94 1.23
C CYS A 308 -14.23 -0.44 -0.02
N ASN A 309 -13.05 0.19 0.14
CA ASN A 309 -12.26 0.66 -0.99
C ASN A 309 -11.73 -0.49 -1.86
N LEU A 310 -11.20 -1.53 -1.22
CA LEU A 310 -10.78 -2.76 -1.88
C LEU A 310 -11.92 -3.38 -2.69
N LEU A 311 -13.09 -3.57 -2.06
CA LEU A 311 -14.28 -4.09 -2.74
C LEU A 311 -14.68 -3.22 -3.93
N GLY A 312 -14.67 -1.90 -3.79
CA GLY A 312 -14.99 -1.02 -4.91
C GLY A 312 -14.04 -1.17 -6.09
N ASN A 313 -12.73 -1.36 -5.85
CA ASN A 313 -11.78 -1.59 -6.95
C ASN A 313 -11.93 -2.99 -7.56
N LEU A 314 -12.20 -4.03 -6.77
CA LEU A 314 -12.53 -5.36 -7.30
C LEU A 314 -13.77 -5.32 -8.22
N LEU A 315 -14.83 -4.69 -7.73
CA LEU A 315 -16.10 -4.53 -8.43
C LEU A 315 -16.02 -3.61 -9.64
N ARG A 316 -14.96 -2.79 -9.77
CA ARG A 316 -14.73 -2.01 -10.99
C ARG A 316 -14.48 -2.92 -12.19
N HIS A 317 -13.78 -4.02 -11.98
CA HIS A 317 -13.35 -4.92 -13.05
C HIS A 317 -14.33 -6.07 -13.28
N SER A 318 -14.76 -6.73 -12.21
CA SER A 318 -15.68 -7.87 -12.34
C SER A 318 -16.43 -8.16 -11.05
N PHE A 319 -17.58 -8.83 -11.19
CA PHE A 319 -18.28 -9.45 -10.08
C PHE A 319 -18.01 -10.95 -10.08
N SER A 320 -16.97 -11.36 -9.35
CA SER A 320 -16.47 -12.74 -9.42
C SER A 320 -17.37 -13.76 -8.70
N PRO A 321 -17.38 -15.03 -9.16
CA PRO A 321 -18.08 -16.11 -8.44
C PRO A 321 -17.55 -16.31 -7.01
N ALA A 322 -16.26 -16.05 -6.78
CA ALA A 322 -15.68 -16.12 -5.43
C ALA A 322 -16.33 -15.10 -4.49
N LEU A 323 -16.56 -13.86 -4.95
CA LEU A 323 -17.26 -12.85 -4.17
C LEU A 323 -18.75 -13.20 -3.96
N GLN A 324 -19.39 -13.80 -4.97
CA GLN A 324 -20.78 -14.28 -4.85
C GLN A 324 -20.94 -15.38 -3.80
N SER A 325 -19.96 -16.28 -3.69
CA SER A 325 -20.00 -17.40 -2.75
C SER A 325 -19.85 -16.99 -1.28
N GLN A 326 -19.38 -15.78 -1.00
CA GLN A 326 -19.25 -15.27 0.36
C GLN A 326 -20.62 -14.78 0.86
N PRO A 327 -21.17 -15.33 1.96
CA PRO A 327 -22.45 -14.88 2.49
C PRO A 327 -22.29 -13.56 3.26
N GLY A 328 -23.33 -12.72 3.24
CA GLY A 328 -23.48 -11.57 4.15
C GLY A 328 -22.64 -10.32 3.86
N TRP A 329 -21.59 -10.39 3.03
CA TRP A 329 -20.73 -9.22 2.79
C TRP A 329 -21.49 -8.04 2.16
N LEU A 330 -22.49 -8.31 1.31
CA LEU A 330 -23.25 -7.26 0.64
C LEU A 330 -24.10 -6.51 1.66
N GLU A 331 -24.79 -7.20 2.56
CA GLU A 331 -25.54 -6.60 3.65
C GLU A 331 -24.64 -5.73 4.54
N ARG A 332 -23.46 -6.22 4.94
CA ARG A 332 -22.50 -5.45 5.73
C ARG A 332 -21.97 -4.22 4.97
N LEU A 333 -21.77 -4.33 3.66
CA LEU A 333 -21.39 -3.21 2.82
C LEU A 333 -22.48 -2.15 2.77
N LEU A 334 -23.76 -2.54 2.68
CA LEU A 334 -24.88 -1.60 2.66
C LEU A 334 -25.02 -0.87 4.00
N GLU A 335 -24.77 -1.55 5.13
CA GLU A 335 -24.76 -0.91 6.45
C GLU A 335 -23.68 0.18 6.56
N CYS A 336 -22.53 0.00 5.90
CA CYS A 336 -21.45 0.98 5.85
C CYS A 336 -21.85 2.31 5.17
N LEU A 337 -22.95 2.36 4.40
CA LEU A 337 -23.48 3.61 3.84
C LEU A 337 -23.98 4.58 4.92
N SER A 338 -24.36 4.07 6.10
CA SER A 338 -24.83 4.88 7.24
C SER A 338 -23.78 5.00 8.36
N ASP A 339 -22.53 4.65 8.08
CA ASP A 339 -21.45 4.67 9.08
C ASP A 339 -21.20 6.10 9.64
N PRO A 340 -20.92 6.25 10.94
CA PRO A 340 -20.60 7.56 11.52
C PRO A 340 -19.37 8.21 10.86
N ALA A 341 -18.37 7.41 10.47
CA ALA A 341 -17.18 7.89 9.80
C ALA A 341 -17.46 8.17 8.32
N SER A 342 -17.27 9.42 7.92
CA SER A 342 -17.46 9.86 6.53
C SER A 342 -16.49 9.19 5.55
N SER A 343 -15.36 8.64 6.02
CA SER A 343 -14.42 7.88 5.18
C SER A 343 -15.01 6.53 4.76
N VAL A 344 -15.72 5.87 5.69
CA VAL A 344 -16.43 4.62 5.44
C VAL A 344 -17.59 4.87 4.49
N ARG A 345 -18.45 5.87 4.75
CA ARG A 345 -19.57 6.21 3.84
C ARG A 345 -19.10 6.46 2.42
N ARG A 346 -18.03 7.25 2.25
CA ARG A 346 -17.43 7.54 0.94
C ARG A 346 -17.00 6.25 0.21
N ALA A 347 -16.28 5.36 0.90
CA ALA A 347 -15.76 4.14 0.33
C ALA A 347 -16.88 3.12 0.03
N ALA A 348 -17.85 2.98 0.94
CA ALA A 348 -19.02 2.12 0.76
C ALA A 348 -19.86 2.56 -0.43
N THR A 349 -20.10 3.87 -0.57
CA THR A 349 -20.86 4.43 -1.70
C THR A 349 -20.18 4.12 -3.04
N PHE A 350 -18.84 4.24 -3.09
CA PHE A 350 -18.06 3.85 -4.27
C PHE A 350 -18.22 2.36 -4.60
N ALA A 351 -18.11 1.48 -3.61
CA ALA A 351 -18.24 0.04 -3.81
C ALA A 351 -19.66 -0.37 -4.24
N VAL A 352 -20.69 0.18 -3.60
CA VAL A 352 -22.10 -0.08 -3.97
C VAL A 352 -22.39 0.42 -5.38
N GLY A 353 -21.86 1.59 -5.76
CA GLY A 353 -22.01 2.11 -7.12
C GLY A 353 -21.43 1.17 -8.19
N ASN A 354 -20.26 0.58 -7.93
CA ASN A 354 -19.67 -0.42 -8.82
C ASN A 354 -20.41 -1.76 -8.78
N ALA A 355 -20.89 -2.19 -7.62
CA ALA A 355 -21.74 -3.39 -7.51
C ALA A 355 -23.01 -3.27 -8.37
N ALA A 356 -23.63 -2.09 -8.38
CA ALA A 356 -24.83 -1.80 -9.15
C ALA A 356 -24.63 -1.89 -10.68
N CYS A 357 -23.39 -1.81 -11.18
CA CYS A 357 -23.09 -1.99 -12.61
C CYS A 357 -23.24 -3.45 -13.08
N HIS A 358 -23.17 -4.42 -12.16
CA HIS A 358 -23.12 -5.84 -12.52
C HIS A 358 -24.49 -6.49 -12.38
N ALA A 359 -25.07 -6.96 -13.49
CA ALA A 359 -26.36 -7.65 -13.50
C ALA A 359 -26.40 -8.88 -12.57
N SER A 360 -25.27 -9.58 -12.43
CA SER A 360 -25.10 -10.74 -11.55
C SER A 360 -25.18 -10.41 -10.05
N CYS A 361 -25.07 -9.15 -9.65
CA CYS A 361 -25.23 -8.75 -8.25
C CYS A 361 -26.72 -8.82 -7.85
N PRO A 362 -27.09 -9.34 -6.66
CA PRO A 362 -28.48 -9.50 -6.26
C PRO A 362 -29.26 -8.17 -6.19
N ALA A 363 -30.21 -7.98 -7.12
CA ALA A 363 -31.00 -6.75 -7.21
C ALA A 363 -31.81 -6.47 -5.93
N GLY A 364 -32.44 -7.50 -5.36
CA GLY A 364 -33.25 -7.36 -4.14
C GLY A 364 -32.44 -6.83 -2.95
N THR A 365 -31.24 -7.37 -2.72
CA THR A 365 -30.36 -6.86 -1.66
C THR A 365 -29.88 -5.44 -1.98
N LEU A 366 -29.44 -5.18 -3.21
CA LEU A 366 -28.99 -3.85 -3.64
C LEU A 366 -30.08 -2.78 -3.50
N GLY A 367 -31.35 -3.12 -3.69
CA GLY A 367 -32.47 -2.19 -3.49
C GLY A 367 -32.53 -1.59 -2.09
N ARG A 368 -32.05 -2.32 -1.07
CA ARG A 368 -31.95 -1.83 0.31
C ARG A 368 -30.97 -0.65 0.47
N ALA A 369 -30.08 -0.42 -0.50
CA ALA A 369 -29.16 0.71 -0.52
C ALA A 369 -29.86 2.04 -0.84
N VAL A 370 -30.99 2.01 -1.57
CA VAL A 370 -31.65 3.19 -2.13
C VAL A 370 -31.92 4.27 -1.07
N PRO A 371 -32.56 4.00 0.09
CA PRO A 371 -32.85 5.03 1.09
C PRO A 371 -31.57 5.70 1.64
N ALA A 372 -30.52 4.90 1.85
CA ALA A 372 -29.23 5.39 2.35
C ALA A 372 -28.52 6.26 1.30
N LEU A 373 -28.48 5.81 0.04
CA LEU A 373 -27.89 6.55 -1.07
C LEU A 373 -28.62 7.88 -1.33
N THR A 374 -29.95 7.90 -1.27
CA THR A 374 -30.73 9.15 -1.40
C THR A 374 -30.38 10.15 -0.30
N ARG A 375 -30.18 9.68 0.94
CA ARG A 375 -29.72 10.53 2.05
C ARG A 375 -28.30 11.06 1.83
N LEU A 376 -27.41 10.23 1.28
CA LEU A 376 -26.01 10.56 1.01
C LEU A 376 -25.81 11.60 -0.09
N LEU A 377 -26.83 11.89 -0.91
CA LEU A 377 -26.82 13.04 -1.81
C LEU A 377 -26.59 14.38 -1.08
N SER A 378 -26.81 14.40 0.23
CA SER A 378 -26.66 15.59 1.09
C SER A 378 -25.50 15.47 2.08
N ASP A 379 -24.55 14.57 1.82
CA ASP A 379 -23.38 14.42 2.66
C ASP A 379 -22.48 15.68 2.63
N SER A 380 -21.84 15.94 3.76
CA SER A 380 -20.80 16.97 3.91
C SER A 380 -19.71 16.90 2.84
N ARG A 381 -19.37 15.69 2.36
CA ARG A 381 -18.30 15.46 1.40
C ARG A 381 -18.82 15.39 -0.03
N ALA A 382 -18.31 16.28 -0.89
CA ALA A 382 -18.67 16.35 -2.30
C ALA A 382 -18.53 15.01 -3.03
N GLN A 383 -17.40 14.29 -2.80
CA GLN A 383 -17.16 13.00 -3.42
C GLN A 383 -18.19 11.93 -3.03
N THR A 384 -18.69 11.97 -1.79
CA THR A 384 -19.72 11.03 -1.33
C THR A 384 -21.04 11.31 -2.04
N CYS A 385 -21.44 12.59 -2.16
CA CYS A 385 -22.63 12.99 -2.92
C CYS A 385 -22.54 12.57 -4.38
N TYR A 386 -21.40 12.83 -5.02
CA TYR A 386 -21.14 12.44 -6.40
C TYR A 386 -21.25 10.92 -6.60
N ASN A 387 -20.56 10.13 -5.77
CA ASN A 387 -20.64 8.67 -5.83
C ASN A 387 -22.07 8.16 -5.57
N ALA A 388 -22.84 8.82 -4.69
CA ALA A 388 -24.21 8.43 -4.40
C ALA A 388 -25.14 8.69 -5.59
N ALA A 389 -24.96 9.82 -6.28
CA ALA A 389 -25.70 10.11 -7.52
C ALA A 389 -25.42 9.05 -8.60
N LEU A 390 -24.14 8.71 -8.82
CA LEU A 390 -23.77 7.64 -9.74
C LEU A 390 -24.33 6.26 -9.34
N ALA A 391 -24.26 5.91 -8.05
CA ALA A 391 -24.80 4.65 -7.57
C ALA A 391 -26.31 4.56 -7.80
N LEU A 392 -27.07 5.65 -7.55
CA LEU A 392 -28.50 5.71 -7.82
C LEU A 392 -28.81 5.58 -9.32
N SER A 393 -28.01 6.21 -10.20
CA SER A 393 -28.23 6.04 -11.64
C SER A 393 -27.98 4.62 -12.11
N ASN A 394 -26.93 3.96 -11.60
CA ASN A 394 -26.62 2.57 -11.94
C ASN A 394 -27.72 1.62 -11.47
N LEU A 395 -28.25 1.83 -10.24
CA LEU A 395 -29.40 1.08 -9.74
C LEU A 395 -30.65 1.27 -10.61
N GLY A 396 -30.88 2.48 -11.13
CA GLY A 396 -32.02 2.75 -12.00
C GLY A 396 -31.96 2.04 -13.37
N GLN A 397 -30.76 1.61 -13.79
CA GLN A 397 -30.57 0.85 -15.03
C GLN A 397 -30.81 -0.65 -14.84
N ARG A 398 -30.98 -1.14 -13.60
CA ARG A 398 -31.07 -2.57 -13.27
C ARG A 398 -32.43 -3.23 -13.53
N GLY A 399 -33.51 -2.46 -13.73
CA GLY A 399 -34.86 -3.00 -13.97
C GLY A 399 -35.99 -2.16 -13.36
N GLU A 400 -37.24 -2.54 -13.64
CA GLU A 400 -38.45 -1.84 -13.17
C GLU A 400 -38.55 -1.79 -11.64
N GLU A 401 -38.36 -2.92 -10.96
CA GLU A 401 -38.48 -3.02 -9.50
C GLU A 401 -37.58 -2.01 -8.76
N LEU A 402 -36.31 -1.90 -9.17
CA LEU A 402 -35.37 -0.95 -8.56
C LEU A 402 -35.70 0.50 -8.92
N ARG A 403 -36.29 0.76 -10.10
CA ARG A 403 -36.78 2.09 -10.46
C ARG A 403 -37.97 2.50 -9.62
N ASP A 404 -38.90 1.59 -9.35
CA ASP A 404 -40.04 1.86 -8.47
C ASP A 404 -39.56 2.18 -7.05
N LEU A 405 -38.57 1.44 -6.55
CA LEU A 405 -37.93 1.75 -5.26
C LEU A 405 -37.25 3.13 -5.26
N LEU A 406 -36.59 3.53 -6.35
CA LEU A 406 -36.00 4.88 -6.48
C LEU A 406 -37.08 5.97 -6.44
N ILE A 407 -38.20 5.77 -7.13
CA ILE A 407 -39.33 6.69 -7.14
C ILE A 407 -39.95 6.80 -5.75
N GLN A 408 -40.26 5.66 -5.12
CA GLN A 408 -40.86 5.61 -3.78
C GLN A 408 -40.00 6.28 -2.71
N ASN A 409 -38.68 6.25 -2.87
CA ASN A 409 -37.73 6.91 -1.97
C ASN A 409 -37.41 8.36 -2.36
N GLY A 410 -38.10 8.94 -3.35
CA GLY A 410 -37.91 10.33 -3.78
C GLY A 410 -36.51 10.62 -4.36
N ALA A 411 -35.81 9.62 -4.89
CA ALA A 411 -34.47 9.80 -5.43
C ALA A 411 -34.43 10.81 -6.61
N PRO A 412 -35.37 10.80 -7.58
CA PRO A 412 -35.39 11.79 -8.66
C PRO A 412 -35.58 13.23 -8.14
N ASP A 413 -36.49 13.45 -7.21
CA ASP A 413 -36.75 14.77 -6.65
C ASP A 413 -35.54 15.29 -5.86
N ARG A 414 -34.90 14.40 -5.08
CA ARG A 414 -33.69 14.78 -4.34
C ARG A 414 -32.54 15.11 -5.29
N LEU A 415 -32.33 14.34 -6.35
CA LEU A 415 -31.30 14.64 -7.34
C LEU A 415 -31.57 15.98 -8.05
N LEU A 416 -32.83 16.28 -8.39
CA LEU A 416 -33.22 17.58 -8.95
C LEU A 416 -32.92 18.72 -7.99
N GLN A 417 -33.27 18.55 -6.72
CA GLN A 417 -32.96 19.52 -5.68
C GLN A 417 -31.45 19.77 -5.58
N VAL A 418 -30.63 18.71 -5.52
CA VAL A 418 -29.17 18.83 -5.47
C VAL A 418 -28.64 19.55 -6.70
N THR A 419 -29.17 19.24 -7.89
CA THR A 419 -28.76 19.88 -9.15
C THR A 419 -29.02 21.38 -9.15
N CYS A 420 -30.15 21.81 -8.59
CA CYS A 420 -30.56 23.21 -8.55
C CYS A 420 -29.90 24.00 -7.40
N GLN A 421 -29.66 23.37 -6.25
CA GLN A 421 -29.40 24.07 -4.99
C GLN A 421 -28.03 23.79 -4.36
N ASP A 422 -27.30 22.73 -4.75
CA ASP A 422 -26.01 22.43 -4.12
C ASP A 422 -24.95 23.49 -4.50
N PRO A 423 -24.22 24.07 -3.53
CA PRO A 423 -23.21 25.09 -3.82
C PRO A 423 -22.00 24.54 -4.58
N ARG A 424 -21.79 23.22 -4.59
CA ARG A 424 -20.60 22.58 -5.15
C ARG A 424 -20.90 22.15 -6.59
N THR A 425 -20.18 22.73 -7.55
CA THR A 425 -20.37 22.46 -8.99
C THR A 425 -20.26 20.97 -9.34
N ALA A 426 -19.22 20.27 -8.87
CA ALA A 426 -19.03 18.84 -9.13
C ALA A 426 -20.20 17.97 -8.63
N VAL A 427 -20.86 18.37 -7.53
CA VAL A 427 -22.03 17.65 -7.01
C VAL A 427 -23.26 17.88 -7.88
N ARG A 428 -23.46 19.12 -8.35
CA ARG A 428 -24.54 19.46 -9.29
C ARG A 428 -24.40 18.71 -10.61
N GLU A 429 -23.19 18.63 -11.15
CA GLU A 429 -22.89 17.92 -12.40
C GLU A 429 -23.19 16.42 -12.26
N GLY A 430 -22.68 15.76 -11.22
CA GLY A 430 -22.96 14.34 -10.98
C GLY A 430 -24.45 14.06 -10.75
N ALA A 431 -25.16 14.94 -10.04
CA ALA A 431 -26.61 14.81 -9.85
C ALA A 431 -27.39 14.98 -11.17
N LEU A 432 -26.98 15.93 -12.02
CA LEU A 432 -27.58 16.14 -13.34
C LEU A 432 -27.34 14.96 -14.28
N GLU A 433 -26.15 14.38 -14.28
CA GLU A 433 -25.82 13.17 -15.03
C GLU A 433 -26.70 12.00 -14.60
N ALA A 434 -26.83 11.79 -13.29
CA ALA A 434 -27.69 10.75 -12.74
C ALA A 434 -29.16 10.97 -13.12
N LEU A 435 -29.67 12.20 -13.02
CA LEU A 435 -31.03 12.55 -13.47
C LEU A 435 -31.23 12.29 -14.95
N ARG A 436 -30.27 12.65 -15.78
CA ARG A 436 -30.35 12.43 -17.22
C ARG A 436 -30.47 10.93 -17.49
N ALA A 437 -29.63 10.11 -16.87
CA ALA A 437 -29.68 8.66 -17.01
C ALA A 437 -31.03 8.08 -16.57
N LEU A 438 -31.55 8.51 -15.42
CA LEU A 438 -32.87 8.06 -14.93
C LEU A 438 -34.02 8.53 -15.83
N SER A 439 -33.94 9.74 -16.39
CA SER A 439 -34.98 10.34 -17.24
C SER A 439 -35.13 9.67 -18.60
N GLN A 440 -34.18 8.85 -19.04
CA GLN A 440 -34.30 8.08 -20.29
C GLN A 440 -35.38 6.99 -20.20
N HIS A 441 -35.98 6.77 -19.03
CA HIS A 441 -37.03 5.80 -18.82
C HIS A 441 -38.42 6.45 -18.63
N PRO A 442 -39.45 5.98 -19.37
CA PRO A 442 -40.75 6.64 -19.43
C PRO A 442 -41.50 6.69 -18.08
N GLY A 443 -41.32 5.69 -17.20
CA GLY A 443 -41.94 5.68 -15.87
C GLY A 443 -41.48 6.82 -14.94
N ILE A 444 -40.20 7.22 -15.03
CA ILE A 444 -39.64 8.32 -14.23
C ILE A 444 -40.05 9.69 -14.78
N GLN A 445 -40.34 9.79 -16.10
CA GLN A 445 -40.87 11.01 -16.71
C GLN A 445 -42.30 11.32 -16.25
N GLN A 446 -43.14 10.29 -16.07
CA GLN A 446 -44.56 10.47 -15.69
C GLN A 446 -44.75 10.98 -14.26
N VAL A 447 -43.87 10.58 -13.32
CA VAL A 447 -43.91 11.07 -11.92
C VAL A 447 -43.69 12.59 -11.84
N ARG A 448 -42.83 13.15 -12.72
CA ARG A 448 -42.64 14.62 -12.82
C ARG A 448 -43.89 15.33 -13.30
N HIS A 449 -44.69 14.71 -14.17
CA HIS A 449 -45.93 15.30 -14.66
C HIS A 449 -47.09 15.19 -13.64
N GLY A 450 -47.16 14.12 -12.84
CA GLY A 450 -48.17 13.98 -11.79
C GLY A 450 -47.98 14.91 -10.58
N ALA A 451 -46.73 15.16 -10.18
CA ALA A 451 -46.41 16.08 -9.08
C ALA A 451 -46.63 17.56 -9.47
N LEU A 452 -46.41 17.93 -10.73
CA LEU A 452 -46.76 19.26 -11.27
C LEU A 452 -48.27 19.39 -11.63
N GLY A 453 -48.97 18.27 -11.82
CA GLY A 453 -50.39 18.23 -12.20
C GLY A 453 -51.40 18.22 -11.04
N SER A 454 -50.93 18.19 -9.78
CA SER A 454 -51.79 18.11 -8.59
C SER A 454 -51.83 19.41 -7.75
N SER A 455 -51.18 20.49 -8.20
CA SER A 455 -51.35 21.82 -7.63
C SER A 455 -51.86 22.82 -8.67
N GLY A 456 -53.18 22.96 -8.80
CA GLY A 456 -53.80 24.04 -9.56
C GLY A 456 -55.19 23.70 -10.10
N GLY A 457 -56.22 24.13 -9.38
CA GLY A 457 -57.63 24.05 -9.78
C GLY A 457 -57.98 24.92 -11.01
N PRO A 458 -59.27 24.92 -11.41
CA PRO A 458 -59.70 25.30 -12.73
C PRO A 458 -59.74 26.81 -12.88
N ASP A 459 -59.01 27.36 -13.85
CA ASP A 459 -59.41 28.58 -14.55
C ASP A 459 -58.73 28.62 -15.91
N GLY A 460 -59.55 28.71 -16.95
CA GLY A 460 -59.12 28.71 -18.33
C GLY A 460 -58.53 30.06 -18.73
N VAL A 461 -57.34 30.04 -19.33
CA VAL A 461 -56.92 31.07 -20.28
C VAL A 461 -56.09 30.41 -21.39
N VAL A 462 -56.59 30.55 -22.61
CA VAL A 462 -55.95 30.22 -23.87
C VAL A 462 -54.67 31.06 -24.04
N GLY A 463 -53.53 30.42 -24.31
CA GLY A 463 -52.26 31.14 -24.54
C GLY A 463 -51.12 30.26 -25.04
N THR A 464 -51.06 30.07 -26.35
CA THR A 464 -49.87 29.91 -27.22
C THR A 464 -48.57 29.30 -26.63
N ARG A 465 -48.22 28.10 -27.12
CA ARG A 465 -46.86 27.52 -27.09
C ARG A 465 -45.83 28.45 -27.73
N PRO A 466 -44.58 28.47 -27.24
CA PRO A 466 -43.43 28.62 -28.12
C PRO A 466 -42.45 27.44 -28.05
N ALA A 467 -41.71 27.34 -29.14
CA ALA A 467 -40.95 26.19 -29.60
C ALA A 467 -39.64 25.95 -28.85
N VAL A 468 -39.25 24.68 -28.92
CA VAL A 468 -37.92 24.13 -28.66
C VAL A 468 -36.85 24.89 -29.44
N ALA A 469 -35.81 25.36 -28.76
CA ALA A 469 -34.56 25.76 -29.40
C ALA A 469 -33.41 24.97 -28.77
N ALA A 470 -32.87 24.05 -29.56
CA ALA A 470 -31.63 23.34 -29.31
C ALA A 470 -30.45 24.32 -29.32
N TYR A 471 -29.51 24.16 -28.39
CA TYR A 471 -28.16 24.66 -28.57
C TYR A 471 -27.16 23.55 -28.24
N ARG A 472 -26.61 22.98 -29.30
CA ARG A 472 -25.30 22.33 -29.31
C ARG A 472 -24.24 23.42 -29.18
N ARG A 473 -23.33 23.27 -28.23
CA ARG A 473 -21.87 23.37 -28.44
C ARG A 473 -21.16 22.80 -27.23
#